data_AF-A0A9E1UB18-F1
#
_entry.id   AF-A0A9E1UB18-F1
#
_cell.length_a   1.000
_cell.length_b   1.000
_cell.length_c   1.000
_cell.angle_alpha   90.00
_cell.angle_beta   90.00
_cell.angle_gamma   90.00
#
_symmetry.space_group_name_H-M   'P 1'
#
loop_
_entity.id
_entity.type
_entity.pdbx_description
1 polymer ?
#
loop_
_entity_poly.entity_id
_entity_poly.type
_entity_poly.pdbx_seq_one_letter_code
_entity_poly.pdbx_strand_id
1 'polypeptide(L)'
;MIDINAPRNPKALGNIKMPGEPTAVSVIGDTSFVAVNTSESYKNPSGKVHAINLKSQKEINRCELWGQPDSTASSPDGSFISIAIVNERDEDLQNGRIPQMPARNLVMISIGDGSLVCGSMNWVNMTGLVSIGTEDPEPEFVDINDIGETVLTLQENNHIAVVDQDGKIISHFSAGTTDLEKIDALDERGALIFNGSQKTDFESLMVSNG
;
A
#
# COMPACT_ATOMS: atom_id res chain seq x y z
N MET A 1 12.58 -3.02 -17.64
CA MET A 1 11.54 -3.09 -18.70
C MET A 1 11.85 -4.21 -19.66
N ILE A 2 10.84 -5.00 -19.98
CA ILE A 2 10.94 -6.15 -20.89
C ILE A 2 9.75 -6.07 -21.84
N ASP A 3 10.01 -6.11 -23.15
CA ASP A 3 8.97 -6.27 -24.17
C ASP A 3 8.56 -7.74 -24.24
N ILE A 4 7.29 -8.01 -23.96
CA ILE A 4 6.68 -9.34 -23.97
C ILE A 4 5.63 -9.52 -25.07
N ASN A 5 5.59 -8.65 -26.09
CA ASN A 5 4.69 -8.80 -27.24
C ASN A 5 4.90 -10.13 -28.00
N ALA A 6 6.10 -10.71 -27.89
CA ALA A 6 6.38 -12.09 -28.26
C ALA A 6 6.83 -12.87 -27.01
N PRO A 7 5.91 -13.52 -26.26
CA PRO A 7 6.23 -14.12 -24.96
C PRO A 7 7.34 -15.18 -25.00
N ARG A 8 7.51 -15.85 -26.15
CA ARG A 8 8.58 -16.85 -26.38
C ARG A 8 9.93 -16.22 -26.75
N ASN A 9 9.99 -14.91 -26.98
CA ASN A 9 11.20 -14.18 -27.34
C ASN A 9 11.17 -12.76 -26.73
N PRO A 10 11.21 -12.65 -25.38
CA PRO A 10 11.17 -11.36 -24.71
C PRO A 10 12.41 -10.52 -25.07
N LYS A 11 12.23 -9.20 -25.21
CA LYS A 11 13.34 -8.29 -25.50
C LYS A 11 13.61 -7.38 -24.31
N ALA A 12 14.86 -7.30 -23.89
CA ALA A 12 15.28 -6.35 -22.87
C ALA A 12 15.12 -4.92 -23.41
N LEU A 13 14.42 -4.06 -22.67
CA LEU A 13 14.27 -2.65 -22.98
C LEU A 13 15.07 -1.74 -22.03
N GLY A 14 15.81 -2.32 -21.08
CA GLY A 14 16.61 -1.59 -20.10
C GLY A 14 15.85 -1.28 -18.80
N ASN A 15 16.49 -0.51 -17.92
CA ASN A 15 16.00 -0.21 -16.58
C ASN A 15 15.95 1.31 -16.37
N ILE A 16 14.98 1.77 -15.58
CA ILE A 16 14.86 3.17 -15.19
C ILE A 16 15.24 3.25 -13.71
N LYS A 17 16.20 4.12 -13.38
CA LYS A 17 16.64 4.33 -12.00
C LYS A 17 15.70 5.33 -11.32
N MET A 18 15.12 4.94 -10.19
CA MET A 18 14.29 5.82 -9.37
C MET A 18 15.10 6.48 -8.24
N PRO A 19 14.73 7.70 -7.80
CA PRO A 19 15.38 8.39 -6.70
C PRO A 19 14.80 7.92 -5.36
N GLY A 20 15.10 6.68 -4.96
CA GLY A 20 14.57 6.05 -3.76
C GLY A 20 14.24 4.57 -4.01
N GLU A 21 13.36 4.03 -3.18
CA GLU A 21 12.87 2.66 -3.29
C GLU A 21 11.51 2.64 -4.01
N PRO A 22 11.43 2.14 -5.26
CA PRO A 22 10.15 1.96 -5.92
C PRO A 22 9.38 0.79 -5.29
N THR A 23 8.19 1.05 -4.79
CA THR A 23 7.35 0.07 -4.07
C THR A 23 6.25 -0.50 -4.95
N ALA A 24 5.64 0.35 -5.78
CA ALA A 24 4.53 -0.05 -6.65
C ALA A 24 4.54 0.68 -8.00
N VAL A 25 3.89 0.06 -8.99
CA VAL A 25 3.71 0.64 -10.33
C VAL A 25 2.33 0.32 -10.91
N SER A 26 1.67 1.35 -11.42
CA SER A 26 0.46 1.23 -12.26
C SER A 26 0.72 1.79 -13.64
N VAL A 27 -0.01 1.35 -14.67
CA VAL A 27 0.18 1.80 -16.05
C VAL A 27 -1.16 2.20 -16.66
N ILE A 28 -1.23 3.42 -17.21
CA ILE A 28 -2.37 3.87 -18.03
C ILE A 28 -1.81 4.30 -19.39
N GLY A 29 -2.21 3.58 -20.43
CA GLY A 29 -1.71 3.81 -21.79
C GLY A 29 -0.18 3.68 -21.88
N ASP A 30 0.49 4.75 -22.34
CA ASP A 30 1.95 4.80 -22.49
C ASP A 30 2.67 5.38 -21.25
N THR A 31 1.96 5.62 -20.14
CA THR A 31 2.51 6.21 -18.92
C THR A 31 2.48 5.22 -17.77
N SER A 32 3.62 5.01 -17.12
CA SER A 32 3.67 4.31 -15.83
C SER A 32 3.73 5.31 -14.67
N PHE A 33 2.96 5.04 -13.63
CA PHE A 33 2.97 5.76 -12.36
C PHE A 33 3.70 4.91 -11.34
N VAL A 34 4.91 5.31 -10.99
CA VAL A 34 5.78 4.58 -10.07
C VAL A 34 5.76 5.28 -8.73
N ALA A 35 5.24 4.61 -7.72
CA ALA A 35 5.32 5.08 -6.34
C ALA A 35 6.67 4.70 -5.74
N VAL A 36 7.28 5.66 -5.05
CA VAL A 36 8.65 5.57 -4.55
C VAL A 36 8.68 6.06 -3.10
N ASN A 37 9.15 5.20 -2.20
CA ASN A 37 9.53 5.56 -0.85
C ASN A 37 10.85 6.35 -0.90
N THR A 38 10.84 7.55 -0.31
CA THR A 38 12.00 8.45 -0.25
C THR A 38 12.37 8.80 1.19
N SER A 39 11.84 8.07 2.17
CA SER A 39 12.00 8.33 3.59
C SER A 39 13.47 8.31 4.00
N GLU A 40 13.85 9.26 4.86
CA GLU A 40 15.18 9.26 5.50
C GLU A 40 15.24 8.29 6.68
N SER A 41 14.09 8.07 7.33
CA SER A 41 13.90 7.15 8.46
C SER A 41 12.40 6.94 8.70
N TYR A 42 12.03 5.95 9.53
CA TYR A 42 10.66 5.72 9.99
C TYR A 42 10.02 6.95 10.67
N LYS A 43 10.83 7.86 11.25
CA LYS A 43 10.33 9.09 11.92
C LYS A 43 10.14 10.27 10.97
N ASN A 44 10.76 10.21 9.79
CA ASN A 44 10.69 11.23 8.75
C ASN A 44 10.22 10.59 7.42
N PRO A 45 9.00 10.03 7.40
CA PRO A 45 8.48 9.34 6.23
C PRO A 45 8.21 10.31 5.07
N SER A 46 8.57 9.91 3.86
CA SER A 46 8.28 10.66 2.64
C SER A 46 8.23 9.73 1.43
N GLY A 47 7.58 10.19 0.36
CA GLY A 47 7.51 9.45 -0.88
C GLY A 47 7.07 10.31 -2.03
N LYS A 48 7.03 9.72 -3.22
CA LYS A 48 6.64 10.39 -4.47
C LYS A 48 5.91 9.41 -5.37
N VAL A 49 5.08 9.93 -6.26
CA VAL A 49 4.63 9.20 -7.44
C VAL A 49 5.16 9.88 -8.69
N HIS A 50 5.84 9.11 -9.52
CA HIS A 50 6.48 9.57 -10.74
C HIS A 50 5.68 9.09 -11.94
N ALA A 51 5.29 10.00 -12.84
CA ALA A 51 4.76 9.65 -14.15
C ALA A 51 5.94 9.52 -15.13
N ILE A 52 6.09 8.35 -15.74
CA ILE A 52 7.17 8.01 -16.65
C ILE A 52 6.57 7.62 -18.00
N ASN A 53 7.01 8.27 -19.07
CA ASN A 53 6.64 7.88 -20.42
C ASN A 53 7.41 6.61 -20.81
N LEU A 54 6.71 5.51 -21.08
CA LEU A 54 7.30 4.20 -21.32
C LEU A 54 8.08 4.10 -22.64
N LYS A 55 7.73 4.92 -23.64
CA LYS A 55 8.43 4.95 -24.95
C LYS A 55 9.78 5.63 -24.84
N SER A 56 9.83 6.79 -24.20
CA SER A 56 11.06 7.58 -24.03
C SER A 56 11.86 7.22 -22.78
N GLN A 57 11.25 6.50 -21.84
CA GLN A 57 11.81 6.13 -20.53
C GLN A 57 12.22 7.35 -19.69
N LYS A 58 11.47 8.46 -19.82
CA LYS A 58 11.72 9.71 -19.10
C LYS A 58 10.58 10.03 -18.15
N GLU A 59 10.93 10.56 -16.98
CA GLU A 59 9.97 11.23 -16.09
C GLU A 59 9.36 12.42 -16.84
N ILE A 60 8.03 12.46 -16.87
CA ILE A 60 7.25 13.54 -17.48
C ILE A 60 6.51 14.38 -16.44
N ASN A 61 6.29 13.83 -15.24
CA ASN A 61 5.69 14.55 -14.11
C ASN A 61 5.98 13.81 -12.79
N ARG A 62 5.76 14.48 -11.65
CA ARG A 62 5.82 13.87 -10.32
C ARG A 62 4.95 14.62 -9.32
N CYS A 63 4.38 13.89 -8.35
CA CYS A 63 3.72 14.47 -7.19
C CYS A 63 4.41 14.01 -5.90
N GLU A 64 4.49 14.91 -4.92
CA GLU A 64 5.00 14.58 -3.59
C GLU A 64 3.92 13.83 -2.79
N LEU A 65 4.31 12.74 -2.15
CA LEU A 65 3.49 11.95 -1.23
C LEU A 65 4.06 12.15 0.18
N TRP A 66 3.21 12.57 1.12
CA TRP A 66 3.64 12.92 2.47
C TRP A 66 3.74 11.71 3.41
N GLY A 67 4.24 10.59 2.89
CA GLY A 67 4.40 9.31 3.60
C GLY A 67 4.98 8.23 2.69
N GLN A 68 5.02 6.98 3.16
CA GLN A 68 5.57 5.85 2.42
C GLN A 68 4.50 5.19 1.56
N PRO A 69 4.56 5.28 0.23
CA PRO A 69 3.61 4.57 -0.61
C PRO A 69 3.96 3.09 -0.68
N ASP A 70 2.95 2.23 -0.66
CA ASP A 70 3.19 0.78 -0.68
C ASP A 70 2.50 0.07 -1.86
N SER A 71 1.30 0.52 -2.23
CA SER A 71 0.55 -0.03 -3.36
C SER A 71 -0.08 1.04 -4.23
N THR A 72 -0.29 0.72 -5.50
CA THR A 72 -0.97 1.58 -6.48
C THR A 72 -1.96 0.77 -7.30
N ALA A 73 -3.09 1.38 -7.65
CA ALA A 73 -4.02 0.85 -8.64
C ALA A 73 -4.48 1.96 -9.60
N SER A 74 -4.70 1.62 -10.86
CA SER A 74 -5.25 2.52 -11.88
C SER A 74 -6.71 2.23 -12.14
N SER A 75 -7.53 3.28 -12.26
CA SER A 75 -8.92 3.10 -12.63
C SER A 75 -9.04 2.50 -14.04
N PRO A 76 -10.02 1.60 -14.30
CA PRO A 76 -10.17 0.98 -15.62
C PRO A 76 -10.42 1.96 -16.77
N ASP A 77 -11.04 3.10 -16.48
CA ASP A 77 -11.27 4.18 -17.44
C ASP A 77 -10.06 5.12 -17.63
N GLY A 78 -8.99 4.91 -16.84
CA GLY A 78 -7.76 5.68 -16.87
C GLY A 78 -7.88 7.11 -16.32
N SER A 79 -8.98 7.45 -15.63
CA SER A 79 -9.23 8.80 -15.12
C SER A 79 -8.54 9.12 -13.79
N PHE A 80 -8.13 8.12 -13.00
CA PHE A 80 -7.38 8.33 -11.76
C PHE A 80 -6.50 7.13 -11.37
N ILE A 81 -5.62 7.35 -10.39
CA ILE A 81 -4.93 6.29 -9.64
C ILE A 81 -5.22 6.42 -8.15
N SER A 82 -5.20 5.29 -7.46
CA SER A 82 -5.24 5.19 -6.00
C SER A 82 -3.91 4.70 -5.48
N ILE A 83 -3.44 5.23 -4.37
CA ILE A 83 -2.16 4.87 -3.75
C ILE A 83 -2.37 4.68 -2.24
N ALA A 84 -2.04 3.49 -1.75
CA ALA A 84 -1.96 3.24 -0.31
C ALA A 84 -0.70 3.90 0.23
N ILE A 85 -0.86 4.80 1.19
CA ILE A 85 0.25 5.33 1.97
C ILE A 85 0.23 4.60 3.30
N VAL A 86 1.26 3.80 3.53
CA VAL A 86 1.47 3.04 4.76
C VAL A 86 2.28 3.87 5.75
N ASN A 87 2.18 3.51 7.02
CA ASN A 87 3.03 4.03 8.08
C ASN A 87 4.10 2.99 8.42
N GLU A 88 5.00 2.73 7.46
CA GLU A 88 5.99 1.63 7.50
C GLU A 88 6.59 1.51 8.89
N ARG A 89 6.17 0.45 9.58
CA ARG A 89 6.32 0.34 11.02
C ARG A 89 7.74 -0.07 11.38
N ASP A 90 8.32 0.54 12.40
CA ASP A 90 9.62 0.10 12.93
C ASP A 90 9.44 -1.18 13.76
N GLU A 91 9.73 -2.33 13.14
CA GLU A 91 9.70 -3.70 13.68
C GLU A 91 10.53 -3.86 14.97
N ASP A 92 11.62 -3.11 15.10
CA ASP A 92 12.48 -3.16 16.28
C ASP A 92 11.90 -2.29 17.43
N LEU A 93 11.17 -1.23 17.08
CA LEU A 93 10.59 -0.31 18.06
C LEU A 93 9.36 -0.93 18.73
N GLN A 94 9.51 -1.43 19.95
CA GLN A 94 8.41 -2.04 20.73
C GLN A 94 7.82 -3.29 20.06
N ASN A 95 8.65 -4.08 19.34
CA ASN A 95 8.28 -5.32 18.64
C ASN A 95 7.16 -5.11 17.60
N GLY A 96 7.40 -4.14 16.71
CA GLY A 96 6.54 -2.97 16.69
C GLY A 96 5.03 -3.15 16.83
N ARG A 97 4.59 -2.62 17.96
CA ARG A 97 3.19 -2.36 18.18
C ARG A 97 2.80 -1.09 17.43
N ILE A 98 1.58 -1.11 16.90
CA ILE A 98 0.86 0.10 16.50
C ILE A 98 0.12 0.67 17.73
N PRO A 99 -0.04 2.01 17.83
CA PRO A 99 0.27 3.01 16.80
C PRO A 99 1.74 3.47 16.79
N GLN A 100 2.27 3.76 15.60
CA GLN A 100 3.54 4.43 15.35
C GLN A 100 3.36 5.72 14.55
N MET A 101 2.74 6.73 15.13
CA MET A 101 2.41 7.99 14.44
C MET A 101 3.56 8.61 13.62
N PRO A 102 3.24 9.29 12.50
CA PRO A 102 1.90 9.75 12.09
C PRO A 102 1.10 8.77 11.22
N ALA A 103 -0.18 8.61 11.54
CA ALA A 103 -1.17 7.88 10.75
C ALA A 103 -1.15 8.23 9.25
N ARG A 104 -1.50 7.23 8.44
CA ARG A 104 -1.48 7.33 6.98
C ARG A 104 -2.82 6.97 6.36
N ASN A 105 -2.90 7.13 5.04
CA ASN A 105 -4.14 7.39 4.33
C ASN A 105 -4.11 6.76 2.95
N LEU A 106 -5.28 6.65 2.33
CA LEU A 106 -5.35 6.51 0.88
C LEU A 106 -5.19 7.89 0.23
N VAL A 107 -4.46 7.97 -0.88
CA VAL A 107 -4.48 9.14 -1.76
C VAL A 107 -4.97 8.75 -3.15
N MET A 108 -5.89 9.54 -3.69
CA MET A 108 -6.43 9.41 -5.04
C MET A 108 -5.99 10.60 -5.88
N ILE A 109 -5.51 10.36 -7.10
CA ILE A 109 -4.96 11.40 -7.98
C ILE A 109 -5.56 11.25 -9.36
N SER A 110 -6.18 12.30 -9.87
CA SER A 110 -6.72 12.32 -11.22
C SER A 110 -5.60 12.31 -12.25
N ILE A 111 -5.90 11.69 -13.39
CA ILE A 111 -5.05 11.65 -14.56
C ILE A 111 -5.66 12.55 -15.63
N GLY A 112 -4.88 13.51 -16.11
CA GLY A 112 -5.25 14.46 -17.16
C GLY A 112 -4.19 14.44 -18.24
N ASP A 113 -4.60 14.39 -19.51
CA ASP A 113 -3.70 14.34 -20.67
C ASP A 113 -2.61 13.24 -20.55
N GLY A 114 -2.98 12.09 -19.95
CA GLY A 114 -2.08 10.94 -19.78
C GLY A 114 -1.01 11.09 -18.69
N SER A 115 -1.15 12.06 -17.78
CA SER A 115 -0.21 12.31 -16.68
C SER A 115 -0.93 12.73 -15.38
N LEU A 116 -0.19 12.80 -14.28
CA LEU A 116 -0.70 13.16 -12.96
C LEU A 116 -1.20 14.61 -12.91
N VAL A 117 -2.36 14.83 -12.28
CA VAL A 117 -2.83 16.18 -11.90
C VAL A 117 -2.59 16.37 -10.40
N CYS A 118 -1.39 16.77 -9.99
CA CYS A 118 -1.04 16.84 -8.56
C CYS A 118 -1.95 17.76 -7.73
N GLY A 119 -2.58 18.76 -8.34
CA GLY A 119 -3.54 19.63 -7.65
C GLY A 119 -4.88 18.95 -7.31
N SER A 120 -5.15 17.76 -7.85
CA SER A 120 -6.38 17.01 -7.60
C SER A 120 -6.23 15.94 -6.52
N MET A 121 -5.09 15.90 -5.81
CA MET A 121 -4.84 14.88 -4.78
C MET A 121 -5.92 14.93 -3.70
N ASN A 122 -6.66 13.83 -3.57
CA ASN A 122 -7.68 13.64 -2.55
C ASN A 122 -7.16 12.67 -1.50
N TRP A 123 -7.02 13.14 -0.27
CA TRP A 123 -6.53 12.36 0.86
C TRP A 123 -7.71 11.83 1.67
N VAL A 124 -7.88 10.51 1.70
CA VAL A 124 -8.99 9.85 2.37
C VAL A 124 -8.53 9.34 3.71
N ASN A 125 -9.05 9.96 4.78
CA ASN A 125 -8.70 9.60 6.15
C ASN A 125 -9.31 8.25 6.54
N MET A 126 -8.46 7.36 7.01
CA MET A 126 -8.81 5.99 7.39
C MET A 126 -8.87 5.77 8.91
N THR A 127 -8.54 6.79 9.72
CA THR A 127 -8.54 6.65 11.18
C THR A 127 -9.97 6.46 11.69
N GLY A 128 -10.11 5.71 12.79
CA GLY A 128 -11.43 5.42 13.37
C GLY A 128 -12.22 4.30 12.69
N LEU A 129 -11.74 3.73 11.58
CA LEU A 129 -12.44 2.64 10.88
C LEU A 129 -12.25 1.26 11.52
N VAL A 130 -11.15 1.08 12.24
CA VAL A 130 -10.64 -0.21 12.72
C VAL A 130 -10.63 -0.30 14.25
N SER A 131 -10.80 -1.51 14.79
CA SER A 131 -10.73 -1.76 16.24
C SER A 131 -9.31 -1.99 16.76
N ILE A 132 -8.40 -2.47 15.91
CA ILE A 132 -6.99 -2.70 16.24
C ILE A 132 -6.21 -1.52 15.64
N GLY A 133 -5.46 -0.77 16.45
CA GLY A 133 -4.74 0.41 15.95
C GLY A 133 -5.65 1.51 15.39
N THR A 134 -6.76 1.83 16.08
CA THR A 134 -7.78 2.78 15.60
C THR A 134 -7.24 4.14 15.13
N GLU A 135 -6.17 4.62 15.77
CA GLU A 135 -5.53 5.90 15.43
C GLU A 135 -4.47 5.77 14.32
N ASP A 136 -4.06 4.55 13.98
CA ASP A 136 -3.00 4.24 13.02
C ASP A 136 -3.46 3.14 12.07
N PRO A 137 -4.34 3.47 11.11
CA PRO A 137 -4.67 2.60 10.01
C PRO A 137 -3.42 2.44 9.13
N GLU A 138 -3.14 1.21 8.74
CA GLU A 138 -2.00 0.82 7.91
C GLU A 138 -2.48 0.40 6.51
N PRO A 139 -2.86 1.33 5.61
CA PRO A 139 -3.18 0.98 4.23
C PRO A 139 -2.00 0.31 3.54
N GLU A 140 -2.22 -0.87 2.99
CA GLU A 140 -1.14 -1.63 2.35
C GLU A 140 -1.44 -1.88 0.86
N PHE A 141 -2.49 -2.63 0.54
CA PHE A 141 -2.86 -2.94 -0.85
C PHE A 141 -4.13 -2.23 -1.28
N VAL A 142 -4.15 -1.81 -2.56
CA VAL A 142 -5.31 -1.21 -3.22
C VAL A 142 -5.63 -1.93 -4.53
N ASP A 143 -6.90 -1.97 -4.89
CA ASP A 143 -7.37 -2.32 -6.23
C ASP A 143 -8.61 -1.48 -6.60
N ILE A 144 -8.91 -1.34 -7.89
CA ILE A 144 -10.06 -0.54 -8.36
C ILE A 144 -10.92 -1.38 -9.30
N ASN A 145 -12.22 -1.46 -9.01
CA ASN A 145 -13.17 -2.19 -9.85
C ASN A 145 -13.64 -1.37 -11.08
N ASP A 146 -14.42 -2.01 -11.94
CA ASP A 146 -14.92 -1.45 -13.22
C ASP A 146 -15.84 -0.22 -13.07
N ILE A 147 -16.36 0.05 -11.87
CA ILE A 147 -17.20 1.23 -11.60
C ILE A 147 -16.46 2.34 -10.85
N GLY A 148 -15.14 2.19 -10.64
CA GLY A 148 -14.29 3.21 -10.04
C GLY A 148 -14.28 3.21 -8.51
N GLU A 149 -14.70 2.13 -7.86
CA GLU A 149 -14.55 1.98 -6.41
C GLU A 149 -13.17 1.37 -6.10
N THR A 150 -12.45 2.02 -5.19
CA THR A 150 -11.18 1.54 -4.64
C THR A 150 -11.45 0.65 -3.43
N VAL A 151 -11.01 -0.61 -3.48
CA VAL A 151 -10.89 -1.46 -2.28
C VAL A 151 -9.48 -1.34 -1.73
N LEU A 152 -9.33 -1.29 -0.41
CA LEU A 152 -8.03 -1.33 0.24
C LEU A 152 -8.01 -2.27 1.46
N THR A 153 -6.86 -2.90 1.67
CA THR A 153 -6.58 -3.69 2.89
C THR A 153 -5.85 -2.83 3.91
N LEU A 154 -6.26 -2.96 5.16
CA LEU A 154 -5.55 -2.48 6.35
C LEU A 154 -5.02 -3.72 7.07
N GLN A 155 -3.93 -4.32 6.58
CA GLN A 155 -3.61 -5.72 6.90
C GLN A 155 -3.25 -5.91 8.37
N GLU A 156 -2.43 -5.03 8.92
CA GLU A 156 -2.03 -4.98 10.33
C GLU A 156 -3.24 -4.78 11.24
N ASN A 157 -4.26 -4.08 10.75
CA ASN A 157 -5.51 -3.83 11.47
C ASN A 157 -6.57 -4.91 11.21
N ASN A 158 -6.30 -5.87 10.31
CA ASN A 158 -7.19 -6.96 9.91
C ASN A 158 -8.57 -6.46 9.41
N HIS A 159 -8.54 -5.49 8.50
CA HIS A 159 -9.74 -4.76 8.07
C HIS A 159 -9.69 -4.39 6.58
N ILE A 160 -10.86 -4.21 5.97
CA ILE A 160 -11.01 -3.83 4.57
C ILE A 160 -11.90 -2.59 4.49
N ALA A 161 -11.55 -1.65 3.63
CA ALA A 161 -12.36 -0.48 3.31
C ALA A 161 -12.64 -0.39 1.81
N VAL A 162 -13.77 0.23 1.46
CA VAL A 162 -14.18 0.52 0.09
C VAL A 162 -14.49 2.00 -0.02
N VAL A 163 -13.88 2.65 -0.99
CA VAL A 163 -13.94 4.09 -1.24
C VAL A 163 -14.45 4.33 -2.66
N ASP A 164 -15.42 5.21 -2.82
CA ASP A 164 -15.88 5.60 -4.17
C ASP A 164 -14.88 6.55 -4.87
N GLN A 165 -15.12 6.82 -6.16
CA GLN A 165 -14.27 7.68 -6.99
C GLN A 165 -14.09 9.12 -6.45
N ASP A 166 -15.00 9.60 -5.60
CA ASP A 166 -14.96 10.93 -4.99
C ASP A 166 -14.20 10.93 -3.66
N GLY A 167 -13.68 9.76 -3.24
CA GLY A 167 -12.93 9.59 -2.00
C GLY A 167 -13.81 9.38 -0.77
N LYS A 168 -15.08 9.05 -0.92
CA LYS A 168 -15.96 8.75 0.20
C LYS A 168 -15.88 7.27 0.54
N ILE A 169 -15.65 6.96 1.82
CA ILE A 169 -15.74 5.59 2.32
C ILE A 169 -17.22 5.16 2.29
N ILE A 170 -17.53 4.16 1.46
CA ILE A 170 -18.89 3.65 1.26
C ILE A 170 -19.14 2.34 2.00
N SER A 171 -18.08 1.62 2.37
CA SER A 171 -18.14 0.41 3.19
C SER A 171 -16.81 0.18 3.89
N HIS A 172 -16.85 -0.48 5.05
CA HIS A 172 -15.66 -1.04 5.69
C HIS A 172 -16.09 -2.17 6.62
N PHE A 173 -15.23 -3.19 6.75
CA PHE A 173 -15.54 -4.37 7.55
C PHE A 173 -14.26 -5.09 7.98
N SER A 174 -14.31 -5.76 9.14
CA SER A 174 -13.23 -6.63 9.58
C SER A 174 -13.09 -7.81 8.61
N ALA A 175 -11.86 -8.24 8.35
CA ALA A 175 -11.58 -9.47 7.61
C ALA A 175 -11.89 -10.75 8.41
N GLY A 176 -12.37 -10.61 9.66
CA GLY A 176 -12.73 -11.70 10.55
C GLY A 176 -11.54 -12.25 11.31
N THR A 177 -11.76 -13.25 12.16
CA THR A 177 -10.70 -13.85 12.97
C THR A 177 -10.72 -15.36 12.83
N THR A 178 -9.58 -15.99 13.09
CA THR A 178 -9.47 -17.44 13.15
C THR A 178 -8.59 -17.85 14.32
N ASP A 179 -8.98 -18.94 14.96
CA ASP A 179 -8.07 -19.67 15.83
C ASP A 179 -7.13 -20.51 14.96
N LEU A 180 -5.85 -20.55 15.37
CA LEU A 180 -4.85 -21.41 14.78
C LEU A 180 -4.50 -22.54 15.74
N GLU A 181 -4.38 -23.74 15.20
CA GLU A 181 -4.01 -24.95 15.93
C GLU A 181 -2.91 -25.67 15.17
N LYS A 182 -2.02 -26.36 15.89
CA LYS A 182 -0.88 -27.09 15.32
C LYS A 182 0.03 -26.17 14.51
N ILE A 183 0.33 -24.99 15.06
CA ILE A 183 1.30 -24.05 14.50
C ILE A 183 2.63 -24.18 15.23
N ASP A 184 3.70 -23.75 14.56
CA ASP A 184 4.94 -23.44 15.26
C ASP A 184 4.90 -22.00 15.73
N ALA A 185 4.98 -21.78 17.03
CA ALA A 185 4.71 -20.50 17.68
C ALA A 185 5.93 -19.91 18.40
N LEU A 186 7.11 -20.55 18.30
CA LEU A 186 8.32 -20.06 18.96
C LEU A 186 9.44 -19.91 17.93
N ASP A 187 10.00 -18.71 17.88
CA ASP A 187 11.00 -18.33 16.90
C ASP A 187 12.43 -18.76 17.28
N GLU A 188 13.34 -18.71 16.31
CA GLU A 188 14.80 -18.78 16.46
C GLU A 188 15.39 -20.06 17.09
N ARG A 189 14.63 -21.16 17.12
CA ARG A 189 15.09 -22.44 17.70
C ARG A 189 15.77 -23.40 16.71
N GLY A 190 15.74 -23.08 15.41
CA GLY A 190 16.26 -23.94 14.34
C GLY A 190 15.47 -25.25 14.11
N ALA A 191 14.23 -25.35 14.61
CA ALA A 191 13.36 -26.51 14.44
C ALA A 191 11.88 -26.12 14.34
N LEU A 192 11.18 -26.71 13.36
CA LEU A 192 9.74 -26.55 13.15
C LEU A 192 8.94 -27.52 14.02
N ILE A 193 8.17 -27.01 15.00
CA ILE A 193 7.38 -27.84 15.93
C ILE A 193 5.91 -27.40 15.95
N PHE A 194 5.03 -28.21 15.34
CA PHE A 194 3.61 -27.91 15.14
C PHE A 194 2.70 -28.36 16.30
N ASN A 195 3.03 -27.96 17.53
CA ASN A 195 2.25 -28.28 18.73
C ASN A 195 1.66 -27.05 19.42
N GLY A 196 1.87 -25.85 18.86
CA GLY A 196 1.32 -24.61 19.36
C GLY A 196 -0.10 -24.35 18.89
N SER A 197 -0.72 -23.36 19.52
CA SER A 197 -2.03 -22.83 19.20
C SER A 197 -2.05 -21.32 19.43
N GLN A 198 -2.75 -20.58 18.59
CA GLN A 198 -3.04 -19.16 18.79
C GLN A 198 -4.55 -18.97 18.75
N LYS A 199 -5.12 -18.62 19.89
CA LYS A 199 -6.56 -18.37 20.03
C LYS A 199 -6.84 -16.90 19.77
N THR A 200 -8.00 -16.62 19.22
CA THR A 200 -8.50 -15.26 19.07
C THR A 200 -8.81 -14.72 20.46
N ASP A 201 -7.83 -14.07 21.09
CA ASP A 201 -8.06 -13.28 22.29
C ASP A 201 -7.79 -11.82 21.94
N PHE A 202 -8.81 -10.96 22.06
CA PHE A 202 -8.68 -9.52 21.78
C PHE A 202 -7.60 -8.87 22.66
N GLU A 203 -7.31 -9.44 23.84
CA GLU A 203 -6.19 -9.01 24.68
C GLU A 203 -4.82 -9.48 24.14
N SER A 204 -4.74 -10.66 23.50
CA SER A 204 -3.49 -11.19 22.94
C SER A 204 -3.03 -10.50 21.64
N LEU A 205 -3.96 -9.93 20.88
CA LEU A 205 -3.65 -9.10 19.70
C LEU A 205 -3.08 -7.71 20.08
N MET A 206 -3.29 -7.27 21.32
CA MET A 206 -2.64 -6.08 21.88
C MET A 206 -1.45 -6.42 22.80
N VAL A 207 -1.43 -7.63 23.36
CA VAL A 207 -0.43 -8.12 24.30
C VAL A 207 -0.13 -9.60 24.05
N SER A 208 0.76 -9.93 23.10
CA SER A 208 1.52 -11.17 23.26
C SER A 208 2.62 -10.89 24.31
N ASN A 209 2.43 -11.52 25.47
CA ASN A 209 3.35 -11.53 26.60
C ASN A 209 4.54 -12.44 26.30
N GLY A 210 5.75 -11.97 26.63
CA GLY A 210 6.92 -12.81 26.93
C GLY A 210 7.93 -12.95 25.81
#